data_AF-A0AAJ6BDI8-F1
#
_entry.id   AF-A0AAJ6BDI8-F1
#
_cell.length_a   1.000
_cell.length_b   1.000
_cell.length_c   1.000
_cell.angle_alpha   90.00
_cell.angle_beta   90.00
_cell.angle_gamma   90.00
#
_symmetry.space_group_name_H-M   'P 1'
#
loop_
_entity.id
_entity.type
_entity.pdbx_description
1 polymer ?
#
loop_
_entity_poly.entity_id
_entity_poly.type
_entity_poly.pdbx_seq_one_letter_code
_entity_poly.pdbx_strand_id
1 'polypeptide(L)'
;MKKMLLGACLLSLAGCASSPDPFAQASPGCKTETVQVNGKPVTTEFCIKSIVLKPSDYRVTVNDQALFTGTGFKRVDYTKTLKEGETRVACDGIVDIQKLHGSKLTLSELPPELVTGCRITADAAGHAQPFVKDVACDEVFYKAMYPLLGPMLPVEVARQCTVTVGDQTVFDQRFKF
;
A
#
# COMPACT_ATOMS: atom_id res chain seq x y z
N MET A 1 0.22 4.86 73.83
CA MET A 1 -0.14 3.59 73.17
C MET A 1 0.16 3.70 71.69
N LYS A 2 1.10 2.91 71.18
CA LYS A 2 1.54 2.82 69.78
C LYS A 2 0.40 2.27 68.91
N LYS A 3 0.08 2.93 67.79
CA LYS A 3 -0.65 2.32 66.68
C LYS A 3 0.23 2.40 65.43
N MET A 4 0.83 1.25 65.09
CA MET A 4 1.48 1.00 63.81
C MET A 4 0.39 0.85 62.75
N LEU A 5 0.42 1.70 61.72
CA LEU A 5 -0.32 1.50 60.48
C LEU A 5 0.65 0.90 59.47
N LEU A 6 0.49 -0.40 59.21
CA LEU A 6 1.12 -1.06 58.06
C LEU A 6 0.48 -0.49 56.78
N GLY A 7 1.23 0.36 56.08
CA GLY A 7 0.90 0.77 54.72
C GLY A 7 1.18 -0.39 53.77
N ALA A 8 0.11 -1.06 53.32
CA ALA A 8 0.17 -1.98 52.19
C ALA A 8 0.40 -1.15 50.92
N CYS A 9 1.63 -1.17 50.41
CA CYS A 9 1.96 -0.64 49.10
C CYS A 9 1.41 -1.63 48.06
N LEU A 10 0.16 -1.41 47.63
CA LEU A 10 -0.42 -2.06 46.47
C LEU A 10 0.32 -1.55 45.23
N LEU A 11 1.37 -2.28 44.85
CA LEU A 11 1.99 -2.18 43.53
C LEU A 11 0.98 -2.68 42.50
N SER A 12 0.14 -1.77 42.03
CA SER A 12 -0.69 -1.95 40.85
C SER A 12 0.23 -2.03 39.63
N LEU A 13 0.74 -3.23 39.35
CA LEU A 13 1.22 -3.63 38.03
C LEU A 13 0.02 -3.64 37.09
N ALA A 14 -0.43 -2.45 36.69
CA ALA A 14 -1.23 -2.27 35.50
C ALA A 14 -0.29 -2.57 34.33
N GLY A 15 -0.12 -3.86 34.03
CA GLY A 15 0.46 -4.29 32.77
C GLY A 15 -0.37 -3.65 31.67
N CYS A 16 0.24 -2.74 30.91
CA CYS A 16 -0.29 -2.31 29.63
C CYS A 16 -0.42 -3.57 28.78
N ALA A 17 -1.61 -4.17 28.75
CA ALA A 17 -1.96 -5.13 27.73
C ALA A 17 -1.99 -4.33 26.42
N SER A 18 -0.83 -4.18 25.79
CA SER A 18 -0.72 -3.67 24.44
C SER A 18 -1.62 -4.55 23.58
N SER A 19 -2.70 -3.98 23.05
CA SER A 19 -3.51 -4.67 22.07
C SER A 19 -2.58 -5.17 20.96
N PRO A 20 -2.73 -6.43 20.50
CA PRO A 20 -1.89 -6.97 19.44
C PRO A 20 -1.92 -6.05 18.23
N ASP A 21 -0.77 -5.71 17.67
CA ASP A 21 -0.71 -4.88 16.47
C ASP A 21 -1.51 -5.58 15.35
N PRO A 22 -2.58 -4.96 14.81
CA PRO A 22 -3.40 -5.57 13.76
C PRO A 22 -2.62 -5.91 12.47
N PHE A 23 -1.41 -5.36 12.30
CA PHE A 23 -0.51 -5.64 11.19
C PHE A 23 0.62 -6.64 11.51
N ALA A 24 0.71 -7.17 12.73
CA ALA A 24 1.75 -8.14 13.12
C ALA A 24 1.78 -9.41 12.26
N GLN A 25 0.64 -9.78 11.68
CA GLN A 25 0.48 -10.94 10.77
C GLN A 25 -0.04 -10.50 9.40
N ALA A 26 0.23 -9.25 9.00
CA ALA A 26 -0.20 -8.76 7.70
C ALA A 26 0.58 -9.45 6.57
N SER A 27 -0.13 -9.79 5.50
CA SER A 27 0.45 -10.13 4.20
C SER A 27 -0.06 -9.09 3.21
N PRO A 28 0.79 -8.38 2.47
CA PRO A 28 2.24 -8.60 2.28
C PRO A 28 3.11 -8.05 3.42
N GLY A 29 2.54 -7.36 4.41
CA GLY A 29 3.22 -6.98 5.64
C GLY A 29 3.62 -5.51 5.70
N CYS A 30 4.56 -5.21 6.60
CA CYS A 30 5.11 -3.88 6.80
C CYS A 30 6.52 -3.78 6.18
N LYS A 31 6.83 -2.60 5.65
CA LYS A 31 8.19 -2.22 5.24
C LYS A 31 8.53 -0.89 5.87
N THR A 32 9.80 -0.73 6.20
CA THR A 32 10.32 0.48 6.84
C THR A 32 11.53 0.98 6.08
N GLU A 33 11.62 2.29 5.90
CA GLU A 33 12.74 2.96 5.26
C GLU A 33 13.10 4.22 6.05
N THR A 34 14.39 4.54 6.15
CA THR A 34 14.86 5.77 6.80
C THR A 34 15.73 6.55 5.84
N VAL A 35 15.31 7.78 5.52
CA VAL A 35 16.00 8.69 4.60
C VAL A 35 16.34 9.99 5.32
N GLN A 36 17.43 10.65 4.93
CA GLN A 36 17.80 11.96 5.47
C GLN A 36 17.10 13.08 4.68
N VAL A 37 16.27 13.87 5.36
CA VAL A 37 15.61 15.06 4.80
C VAL A 37 16.12 16.29 5.56
N ASN A 38 16.77 17.21 4.86
CA ASN A 38 17.36 18.42 5.46
C ASN A 38 18.26 18.12 6.68
N GLY A 39 19.04 17.02 6.61
CA GLY A 39 19.95 16.59 7.69
C GLY A 39 19.27 15.97 8.91
N LYS A 40 17.97 15.67 8.84
CA LYS A 40 17.23 14.94 9.87
C LYS A 40 16.76 13.59 9.34
N PRO A 41 16.87 12.51 10.13
CA PRO A 41 16.34 11.22 9.73
C PRO A 41 14.80 11.28 9.70
N VAL A 42 14.24 10.75 8.61
CA VAL A 42 12.82 10.54 8.41
C VAL A 42 12.61 9.05 8.20
N THR A 43 11.99 8.41 9.16
CA THR A 43 11.64 6.98 9.12
C THR A 43 10.19 6.83 8.72
N THR A 44 9.93 6.12 7.62
CA THR A 44 8.60 5.77 7.16
C THR A 44 8.33 4.30 7.39
N GLU A 45 7.22 3.95 8.04
CA GLU A 45 6.67 2.58 8.05
C GLU A 45 5.41 2.56 7.19
N PHE A 46 5.33 1.60 6.27
CA PHE A 46 4.17 1.38 5.43
C PHE A 46 3.74 -0.08 5.56
N CYS A 47 2.51 -0.31 5.99
CA CYS A 47 1.93 -1.64 6.17
C CYS A 47 0.72 -1.84 5.26
N ILE A 48 0.65 -3.01 4.63
CA ILE A 48 -0.51 -3.47 3.86
C ILE A 48 -0.94 -4.83 4.42
N LYS A 49 -2.22 -4.94 4.72
CA LYS A 49 -2.86 -6.20 5.12
C LYS A 49 -3.94 -6.54 4.12
N SER A 50 -3.65 -7.47 3.23
CA SER A 50 -4.63 -8.05 2.32
C SER A 50 -5.67 -8.86 3.08
N ILE A 51 -6.92 -8.69 2.68
CA ILE A 51 -8.05 -9.42 3.24
C ILE A 51 -8.74 -10.13 2.10
N VAL A 52 -8.90 -11.45 2.21
CA VAL A 52 -9.57 -12.25 1.19
C VAL A 52 -10.98 -11.71 0.96
N LEU A 53 -11.30 -11.40 -0.29
CA LEU A 53 -12.60 -10.85 -0.74
C LEU A 53 -12.97 -9.48 -0.13
N LYS A 54 -12.01 -8.73 0.43
CA LYS A 54 -12.22 -7.36 0.91
C LYS A 54 -11.05 -6.45 0.49
N PRO A 55 -11.25 -5.13 0.47
CA PRO A 55 -10.12 -4.22 0.27
C PRO A 55 -9.08 -4.40 1.37
N SER A 56 -7.80 -4.28 1.01
CA SER A 56 -6.72 -4.33 1.98
C SER A 56 -6.79 -3.17 2.97
N ASP A 57 -6.30 -3.40 4.19
CA ASP A 57 -6.07 -2.34 5.17
C ASP A 57 -4.65 -1.77 5.01
N TYR A 58 -4.52 -0.49 5.33
CA TYR A 58 -3.29 0.29 5.19
C TYR A 58 -2.99 1.03 6.49
N ARG A 59 -1.71 1.06 6.86
CA ARG A 59 -1.17 1.96 7.89
C ARG A 59 0.13 2.55 7.40
N VAL A 60 0.26 3.87 7.50
CA VAL A 60 1.46 4.60 7.10
C VAL A 60 1.83 5.59 8.19
N THR A 61 3.07 5.52 8.65
CA THR A 61 3.63 6.45 9.63
C THR A 61 4.90 7.08 9.11
N VAL A 62 5.18 8.31 9.57
CA VAL A 62 6.45 9.01 9.35
C VAL A 62 6.92 9.53 10.71
N ASN A 63 8.11 9.12 11.16
CA ASN A 63 8.65 9.41 12.49
C ASN A 63 7.61 9.16 13.61
N ASP A 64 6.97 8.00 13.56
CA ASP A 64 5.90 7.56 14.47
C ASP A 64 4.59 8.38 14.40
N GLN A 65 4.51 9.39 13.53
CA GLN A 65 3.28 10.12 13.27
C GLN A 65 2.44 9.41 12.21
N ALA A 66 1.19 9.09 12.52
CA ALA A 66 0.26 8.52 11.56
C ALA A 66 0.00 9.50 10.40
N LEU A 67 0.44 9.11 9.20
CA LEU A 67 0.16 9.79 7.94
C LEU A 67 -1.19 9.33 7.39
N PHE A 68 -1.41 8.02 7.34
CA PHE A 68 -2.63 7.42 6.79
C PHE A 68 -2.99 6.12 7.52
N THR A 69 -4.29 5.94 7.79
CA THR A 69 -4.89 4.67 8.20
C THR A 69 -6.22 4.55 7.47
N GLY A 70 -6.42 3.44 6.77
CA GLY A 70 -7.64 3.28 5.99
C GLY A 70 -7.66 1.99 5.17
N THR A 71 -8.61 1.93 4.25
CA THR A 71 -8.87 0.77 3.40
C THR A 71 -8.66 1.13 1.93
N GLY A 72 -8.36 0.12 1.11
CA GLY A 72 -8.22 0.28 -0.34
C GLY A 72 -9.53 0.50 -1.11
N PHE A 73 -10.65 0.84 -0.44
CA PHE A 73 -11.92 1.17 -1.10
C PHE A 73 -11.79 2.39 -2.02
N LYS A 74 -10.84 3.28 -1.72
CA LYS A 74 -10.44 4.40 -2.57
C LYS A 74 -8.95 4.29 -2.87
N ARG A 75 -8.49 4.95 -3.93
CA ARG A 75 -7.05 5.09 -4.19
C ARG A 75 -6.38 5.61 -2.93
N VAL A 76 -5.25 4.99 -2.56
CA VAL A 76 -4.40 5.51 -1.50
C VAL A 76 -3.61 6.66 -2.10
N ASP A 77 -4.15 7.87 -2.00
CA ASP A 77 -3.51 9.12 -2.40
C ASP A 77 -3.97 10.21 -1.45
N TYR A 78 -3.09 10.55 -0.50
CA TYR A 78 -3.43 11.45 0.61
C TYR A 78 -2.30 12.41 0.88
N THR A 79 -2.64 13.65 1.19
CA THR A 79 -1.69 14.68 1.60
C THR A 79 -2.02 15.15 3.01
N LYS A 80 -1.01 15.28 3.86
CA LYS A 80 -1.13 15.75 5.23
C LYS A 80 0.15 16.47 5.64
N THR A 81 0.01 17.60 6.33
CA THR A 81 1.16 18.28 6.93
C THR A 81 1.57 17.58 8.22
N LEU A 82 2.81 17.09 8.27
CA LEU A 82 3.48 16.56 9.46
C LEU A 82 4.54 17.54 9.95
N LYS A 83 5.28 17.19 11.01
CA LYS A 83 6.35 18.06 11.55
C LYS A 83 7.48 18.28 10.54
N GLU A 84 7.68 17.30 9.67
CA GLU A 84 8.72 17.28 8.63
C GLU A 84 8.32 18.08 7.38
N GLY A 85 7.03 18.39 7.21
CA GLY A 85 6.51 19.17 6.09
C GLY A 85 5.20 18.63 5.51
N GLU A 86 4.77 19.19 4.39
CA GLU A 86 3.69 18.59 3.59
C GLU A 86 4.13 17.20 3.15
N THR A 87 3.37 16.20 3.56
CA THR A 87 3.70 14.79 3.33
C THR A 87 2.62 14.18 2.48
N ARG A 88 2.99 13.55 1.38
CA ARG A 88 2.07 12.82 0.51
C ARG A 88 2.34 11.34 0.59
N VAL A 89 1.28 10.55 0.56
CA VAL A 89 1.34 9.10 0.36
C VAL A 89 0.58 8.74 -0.90
N ALA A 90 1.18 7.88 -1.71
CA ALA A 90 0.50 7.22 -2.83
C ALA A 90 0.76 5.71 -2.78
N CYS A 91 -0.23 4.89 -3.15
CA CYS A 91 0.01 3.47 -3.38
C CYS A 91 -0.87 2.89 -4.48
N ASP A 92 -0.25 2.67 -5.63
CA ASP A 92 -0.91 2.21 -6.85
C ASP A 92 -0.78 0.70 -7.04
N GLY A 93 -1.85 0.07 -7.50
CA GLY A 93 -1.87 -1.35 -7.83
C GLY A 93 -1.06 -1.63 -9.10
N ILE A 94 -0.32 -2.73 -9.10
CA ILE A 94 0.30 -3.30 -10.28
C ILE A 94 -0.57 -4.47 -10.71
N VAL A 95 -1.15 -4.36 -11.90
CA VAL A 95 -2.10 -5.32 -12.44
C VAL A 95 -1.44 -6.11 -13.56
N ASP A 96 -1.61 -7.42 -13.50
CA ASP A 96 -1.34 -8.33 -14.59
C ASP A 96 -2.66 -8.81 -15.19
N ILE A 97 -2.81 -8.79 -16.52
CA ILE A 97 -4.01 -9.31 -17.19
C ILE A 97 -3.67 -10.70 -17.70
N GLN A 98 -4.29 -11.70 -17.10
CA GLN A 98 -4.00 -13.10 -17.39
C GLN A 98 -5.13 -13.72 -18.20
N LYS A 99 -4.79 -14.64 -19.11
CA LYS A 99 -5.78 -15.50 -19.74
C LYS A 99 -6.20 -16.59 -18.75
N LEU A 100 -7.48 -16.92 -18.74
CA LEU A 100 -8.03 -17.94 -17.83
C LEU A 100 -7.47 -19.34 -18.09
N HIS A 101 -6.95 -19.60 -19.29
CA HIS A 101 -6.36 -20.89 -19.67
C HIS A 101 -4.82 -20.92 -19.66
N GLY A 102 -4.18 -19.95 -18.98
CA GLY A 102 -2.76 -20.02 -18.62
C GLY A 102 -1.76 -19.68 -19.74
N SER A 103 -2.21 -19.39 -20.96
CA SER A 103 -1.33 -18.82 -21.98
C SER A 103 -1.04 -17.35 -21.70
N LYS A 104 0.14 -16.88 -22.13
CA LYS A 104 0.48 -15.46 -22.02
C LYS A 104 -0.43 -14.62 -22.91
N LEU A 105 -0.80 -13.45 -22.42
CA LEU A 105 -1.58 -12.47 -23.15
C LEU A 105 -0.65 -11.67 -24.06
N THR A 106 -0.94 -11.59 -25.36
CA THR A 106 -0.23 -10.69 -26.27
C THR A 106 -0.79 -9.28 -26.15
N LEU A 107 0.08 -8.27 -26.31
CA LEU A 107 -0.35 -6.87 -26.19
C LEU A 107 -1.44 -6.51 -27.22
N SER A 108 -1.41 -7.12 -28.41
CA SER A 108 -2.39 -6.92 -29.47
C SER A 108 -3.78 -7.47 -29.17
N GLU A 109 -3.93 -8.33 -28.16
CA GLU A 109 -5.23 -8.83 -27.70
C GLU A 109 -5.93 -7.84 -26.76
N LEU A 110 -5.24 -6.78 -26.33
CA LEU A 110 -5.80 -5.75 -25.46
C LEU A 110 -6.41 -4.58 -26.26
N PRO A 111 -7.49 -3.95 -25.75
CA PRO A 111 -8.06 -2.76 -26.35
C PRO A 111 -7.03 -1.61 -26.42
N PRO A 112 -6.91 -0.90 -27.55
CA PRO A 112 -5.93 0.19 -27.71
C PRO A 112 -6.06 1.29 -26.65
N GLU A 113 -7.28 1.61 -26.21
CA GLU A 113 -7.53 2.58 -25.15
C GLU A 113 -7.01 2.11 -23.80
N LEU A 114 -7.05 0.81 -23.53
CA LEU A 114 -6.48 0.22 -22.32
C LEU A 114 -4.96 0.25 -22.38
N VAL A 115 -4.38 -0.16 -23.51
CA VAL A 115 -2.92 -0.14 -23.73
C VAL A 115 -2.38 1.28 -23.55
N THR A 116 -3.06 2.28 -24.14
CA THR A 116 -2.64 3.68 -24.08
C THR A 116 -2.87 4.28 -22.69
N GLY A 117 -4.08 4.16 -22.14
CA GLY A 117 -4.42 4.78 -20.86
C GLY A 117 -3.66 4.18 -19.67
N CYS A 118 -3.33 2.89 -19.73
CA CYS A 118 -2.55 2.21 -18.71
C CYS A 118 -1.06 2.07 -19.04
N ARG A 119 -0.62 2.59 -20.19
CA ARG A 119 0.78 2.54 -20.69
C ARG A 119 1.36 1.11 -20.64
N ILE A 120 0.57 0.15 -21.11
CA ILE A 120 0.94 -1.27 -21.08
C ILE A 120 2.01 -1.52 -22.13
N THR A 121 3.13 -2.11 -21.72
CA THR A 121 4.23 -2.47 -22.61
C THR A 121 4.22 -3.97 -22.92
N ALA A 122 4.90 -4.34 -24.01
CA ALA A 122 5.15 -5.74 -24.35
C ALA A 122 6.56 -6.16 -23.90
N ASP A 123 6.71 -7.45 -23.55
CA ASP A 123 8.01 -8.09 -23.46
C ASP A 123 8.62 -8.33 -24.85
N ALA A 124 9.85 -8.87 -24.91
CA ALA A 124 10.55 -9.16 -26.17
C ALA A 124 9.81 -10.17 -27.07
N ALA A 125 8.87 -10.94 -26.53
CA ALA A 125 8.05 -11.90 -27.26
C ALA A 125 6.64 -11.34 -27.59
N GLY A 126 6.36 -10.06 -27.32
CA GLY A 126 5.09 -9.42 -27.62
C GLY A 126 4.01 -9.61 -26.55
N HIS A 127 4.33 -10.19 -25.39
CA HIS A 127 3.35 -10.40 -24.32
C HIS A 127 3.16 -9.14 -23.49
N ALA A 128 1.91 -8.84 -23.15
CA ALA A 128 1.58 -7.75 -22.24
C ALA A 128 2.29 -7.95 -20.90
N GLN A 129 2.90 -6.89 -20.39
CA GLN A 129 3.55 -6.88 -19.08
C GLN A 129 2.60 -6.33 -18.00
N PRO A 130 2.84 -6.69 -16.72
CA PRO A 130 2.14 -6.03 -15.62
C PRO A 130 2.37 -4.53 -15.64
N PHE A 131 1.33 -3.76 -15.35
CA PHE A 131 1.34 -2.30 -15.45
C PHE A 131 0.80 -1.64 -14.19
N VAL A 132 1.20 -0.40 -13.96
CA VAL A 132 0.70 0.41 -12.85
C VAL A 132 -0.69 0.94 -13.21
N LYS A 133 -1.67 0.61 -12.38
CA LYS A 133 -3.02 1.16 -12.46
C LYS A 133 -3.07 2.47 -11.69
N ASP A 134 -2.52 3.52 -12.30
CA ASP A 134 -2.51 4.90 -11.78
C ASP A 134 -3.84 5.64 -12.06
N VAL A 135 -3.88 6.96 -11.81
CA VAL A 135 -5.09 7.78 -12.01
C VAL A 135 -5.57 7.74 -13.45
N ALA A 136 -4.67 7.89 -14.42
CA ALA A 136 -5.03 7.88 -15.84
C ALA A 136 -5.55 6.50 -16.28
N CYS A 137 -4.90 5.42 -15.83
CA CYS A 137 -5.37 4.07 -16.12
C CYS A 137 -6.76 3.81 -15.53
N ASP A 138 -7.03 4.27 -14.30
CA ASP A 138 -8.31 4.03 -13.63
C ASP A 138 -9.53 4.58 -14.38
N GLU A 139 -9.36 5.69 -15.12
CA GLU A 139 -10.44 6.30 -15.91
C GLU A 139 -10.94 5.39 -17.05
N VAL A 140 -10.07 4.53 -17.59
CA VAL A 140 -10.38 3.67 -18.73
C VAL A 140 -10.48 2.20 -18.37
N PHE A 141 -9.80 1.77 -17.29
CA PHE A 141 -9.54 0.37 -16.98
C PHE A 141 -10.81 -0.48 -16.92
N TYR A 142 -11.78 -0.12 -16.07
CA TYR A 142 -12.98 -0.94 -15.89
C TYR A 142 -13.86 -0.99 -17.14
N LYS A 143 -13.96 0.13 -17.86
CA LYS A 143 -14.74 0.21 -19.10
C LYS A 143 -14.14 -0.69 -20.18
N ALA A 144 -12.82 -0.64 -20.36
CA ALA A 144 -12.12 -1.42 -21.38
C ALA A 144 -11.98 -2.91 -20.99
N MET A 145 -11.90 -3.22 -19.69
CA MET A 145 -11.83 -4.60 -19.21
C MET A 145 -13.18 -5.32 -19.21
N TYR A 146 -14.30 -4.62 -19.04
CA TYR A 146 -15.62 -5.24 -18.91
C TYR A 146 -15.97 -6.24 -20.03
N PRO A 147 -15.73 -5.96 -21.33
CA PRO A 147 -16.00 -6.92 -22.41
C PRO A 147 -15.08 -8.14 -22.43
N LEU A 148 -13.96 -8.09 -21.69
CA LEU A 148 -12.92 -9.12 -21.66
C LEU A 148 -12.99 -10.01 -20.40
N LEU A 149 -13.89 -9.69 -19.46
CA LEU A 149 -14.11 -10.49 -18.26
C LEU A 149 -14.65 -11.87 -18.66
N GLY A 150 -13.96 -12.93 -18.24
CA GLY A 150 -14.33 -14.31 -18.56
C GLY A 150 -13.28 -15.05 -19.41
N PRO A 151 -12.77 -14.50 -20.52
CA PRO A 151 -11.54 -15.02 -21.13
C PRO A 151 -10.27 -14.46 -20.47
N MET A 152 -10.35 -13.25 -19.90
CA MET A 152 -9.25 -12.56 -19.24
C MET A 152 -9.62 -12.18 -17.81
N LEU A 153 -8.64 -12.21 -16.92
CA LEU A 153 -8.78 -11.80 -15.53
C LEU A 153 -7.68 -10.80 -15.17
N PRO A 154 -8.03 -9.60 -14.69
CA PRO A 154 -7.06 -8.73 -14.06
C PRO A 154 -6.72 -9.24 -12.66
N VAL A 155 -5.43 -9.41 -12.38
CA VAL A 155 -4.91 -9.83 -11.09
C VAL A 155 -3.99 -8.74 -10.57
N GLU A 156 -4.27 -8.23 -9.36
CA GLU A 156 -3.33 -7.34 -8.67
C GLU A 156 -2.19 -8.18 -8.11
N VAL A 157 -1.00 -8.07 -8.72
CA VAL A 157 0.18 -8.89 -8.38
C VAL A 157 1.12 -8.18 -7.40
N ALA A 158 1.01 -6.86 -7.30
CA ALA A 158 1.77 -6.05 -6.39
C ALA A 158 1.14 -4.67 -6.18
N ARG A 159 1.67 -3.88 -5.25
CA ARG A 159 1.52 -2.43 -5.22
C ARG A 159 2.86 -1.72 -5.20
N GLN A 160 2.94 -0.56 -5.84
CA GLN A 160 4.03 0.39 -5.68
C GLN A 160 3.56 1.50 -4.74
N CYS A 161 4.16 1.59 -3.56
CA CYS A 161 3.82 2.61 -2.58
C CYS A 161 4.96 3.62 -2.43
N THR A 162 4.60 4.90 -2.38
CA THR A 162 5.53 6.01 -2.20
C THR A 162 5.07 6.93 -1.06
N VAL A 163 6.04 7.51 -0.35
CA VAL A 163 5.82 8.62 0.56
C VAL A 163 6.80 9.73 0.22
N THR A 164 6.30 10.95 0.09
CA THR A 164 7.12 12.15 -0.10
C THR A 164 6.94 13.10 1.06
N VAL A 165 8.02 13.80 1.44
CA VAL A 165 8.02 14.89 2.41
C VAL A 165 8.60 16.12 1.70
N GLY A 166 7.78 17.15 1.51
CA GLY A 166 8.05 18.19 0.53
C GLY A 166 8.28 17.57 -0.85
N ASP A 167 9.40 17.94 -1.48
CA ASP A 167 9.79 17.43 -2.80
C ASP A 167 10.65 16.15 -2.75
N GLN A 168 10.92 15.60 -1.55
CA GLN A 168 11.79 14.44 -1.40
C GLN A 168 10.99 13.16 -1.18
N THR A 169 11.25 12.13 -1.98
CA THR A 169 10.77 10.77 -1.74
C THR A 169 11.53 10.15 -0.58
N VAL A 170 10.81 9.78 0.48
CA VAL A 170 11.36 9.18 1.70
C VAL A 170 11.04 7.69 1.84
N PHE A 171 10.18 7.18 0.96
CA PHE A 171 9.82 5.78 0.88
C PHE A 171 9.41 5.47 -0.56
N ASP A 172 9.97 4.42 -1.16
CA ASP A 172 9.56 3.92 -2.47
C ASP A 172 9.71 2.39 -2.52
N GLN A 173 8.65 1.67 -2.18
CA GLN A 173 8.70 0.23 -2.03
C GLN A 173 7.56 -0.48 -2.74
N ARG A 174 7.92 -1.64 -3.30
CA ARG A 174 6.97 -2.58 -3.90
C ARG A 174 6.53 -3.66 -2.92
N PHE A 175 5.23 -3.86 -2.76
CA PHE A 175 4.65 -4.95 -2.00
C PHE A 175 4.10 -5.99 -2.97
N LYS A 176 4.56 -7.24 -2.90
CA LYS A 176 4.09 -8.34 -3.78
C LYS A 176 3.05 -9.16 -3.02
N PHE A 177 1.95 -9.55 -3.69
CA PHE A 177 0.89 -10.38 -3.12
C PHE A 177 1.05 -11.85 -3.49
#